data_AF-A0A940R139-F1
#
_entry.id   AF-A0A940R139-F1
#
_cell.length_a   1.000
_cell.length_b   1.000
_cell.length_c   1.000
_cell.angle_alpha   90.00
_cell.angle_beta   90.00
_cell.angle_gamma   90.00
#
_symmetry.space_group_name_H-M   'P 1'
#
loop_
_entity.id
_entity.type
_entity.pdbx_description
1 polymer ?
#
loop_
_entity_poly.entity_id
_entity_poly.type
_entity_poly.pdbx_seq_one_letter_code
_entity_poly.pdbx_strand_id
1 'polypeptide(L)'
;MAKTIGIDLGTTNSVVAIMEGGDPVVIANQEGSRTTPSVVAFTDKGERVVGQIAKRQAITNSENTIFSIKRLMGRKFTDSEVQRDLKILPYKIVENKNGDAWVRARDKEYSPPEISAFVLQKMKETAEAYLGEKVTDAVITVPAYFNDSQRQATKDAGRIAGLNVIRIINEPTAASLAYGLEKKKDEKIAVFDLGGGTFDISILELGEGVFEVKSTNGNTHLGGDDFDQRVIDYLADEFRKDQGIDLRKDRMALQRLKEAAEKAKIELSNMMETDINLPFVTADASGPKHLNMKLTRAKLEKLTEEL
;
A
#
# COMPACT_ATOMS: atom_id res chain seq x y z
N MET A 1 -22.99 11.41 -20.50
CA MET A 1 -22.35 10.11 -20.22
C MET A 1 -21.63 10.27 -18.91
N ALA A 2 -21.79 9.34 -17.96
CA ALA A 2 -21.03 9.38 -16.71
C ALA A 2 -19.54 9.38 -17.03
N LYS A 3 -18.75 10.24 -16.38
CA LYS A 3 -17.29 10.27 -16.61
C LYS A 3 -16.65 8.99 -16.08
N THR A 4 -15.80 8.37 -16.91
CA THR A 4 -14.90 7.29 -16.48
C THR A 4 -13.77 7.88 -15.65
N ILE A 5 -13.49 7.28 -14.49
CA ILE A 5 -12.38 7.69 -13.62
C ILE A 5 -11.19 6.74 -13.76
N GLY A 6 -9.97 7.25 -13.57
CA GLY A 6 -8.76 6.45 -13.44
C GLY A 6 -8.40 6.30 -11.97
N ILE A 7 -8.25 5.07 -11.48
CA ILE A 7 -7.88 4.81 -10.09
C ILE A 7 -6.56 4.05 -10.06
N ASP A 8 -5.55 4.65 -9.44
CA ASP A 8 -4.38 3.92 -8.98
C ASP A 8 -4.68 3.29 -7.61
N LEU A 9 -4.83 1.96 -7.58
CA LEU A 9 -5.05 1.20 -6.36
C LEU A 9 -3.72 0.66 -5.84
N GLY A 10 -2.91 1.49 -5.18
CA GLY A 10 -1.61 1.07 -4.64
C GLY A 10 -1.69 0.24 -3.34
N THR A 11 -0.53 -0.31 -2.94
CA THR A 11 -0.39 -1.07 -1.67
C THR A 11 -0.52 -0.17 -0.45
N THR A 12 0.11 1.01 -0.49
CA THR A 12 0.17 1.95 0.64
C THR A 12 -0.77 3.13 0.44
N ASN A 13 -0.86 3.65 -0.78
CA ASN A 13 -1.67 4.80 -1.13
C ASN A 13 -2.45 4.54 -2.42
N SER A 14 -3.59 5.19 -2.56
CA SER A 14 -4.40 5.19 -3.78
C SER A 14 -4.67 6.61 -4.25
N VAL A 15 -4.83 6.75 -5.56
CA VAL A 15 -5.03 8.03 -6.25
C VAL A 15 -6.20 7.90 -7.22
N VAL A 16 -6.99 8.95 -7.36
CA VAL A 16 -8.04 9.02 -8.39
C VAL A 16 -7.82 10.26 -9.27
N ALA A 17 -7.98 10.06 -10.57
CA ALA A 17 -7.86 11.09 -11.59
C ALA A 17 -9.00 11.03 -12.61
N ILE A 18 -9.24 12.15 -13.28
CA ILE A 18 -10.22 12.29 -14.36
C ILE A 18 -9.59 13.00 -15.56
N MET A 19 -10.27 12.95 -16.70
CA MET A 19 -9.97 13.83 -17.83
C MET A 19 -10.85 15.08 -17.74
N GLU A 20 -10.23 16.26 -17.78
CA GLU A 20 -10.89 17.56 -17.77
C GLU A 20 -10.23 18.47 -18.81
N GLY A 21 -11.02 18.99 -19.76
CA GLY A 21 -10.48 19.85 -20.82
C GLY A 21 -9.51 19.18 -21.79
N GLY A 22 -9.33 17.86 -21.72
CA GLY A 22 -8.32 17.12 -22.48
C GLY A 22 -7.09 16.73 -21.65
N ASP A 23 -6.97 17.26 -20.43
CA ASP A 23 -5.85 17.02 -19.54
C ASP A 23 -6.23 16.08 -18.36
N PRO A 24 -5.29 15.24 -17.88
CA PRO A 24 -5.50 14.44 -16.69
C PRO A 24 -5.40 15.31 -15.43
N VAL A 25 -6.42 15.26 -14.57
CA VAL A 25 -6.47 15.99 -13.30
C VAL A 25 -6.59 15.00 -12.14
N VAL A 26 -5.63 15.05 -11.21
CA VAL A 26 -5.68 14.32 -9.94
C VAL A 26 -6.58 15.04 -8.95
N ILE A 27 -7.56 14.32 -8.41
CA ILE A 27 -8.57 14.88 -7.50
C ILE A 27 -8.08 14.78 -6.06
N ALA A 28 -8.25 15.86 -5.30
CA ALA A 28 -8.02 15.84 -3.85
C ALA A 28 -9.20 15.17 -3.13
N ASN A 29 -8.90 14.33 -2.14
CA ASN A 29 -9.91 13.76 -1.25
C ASN A 29 -10.50 14.81 -0.31
N GLN A 30 -11.52 14.41 0.47
CA GLN A 30 -12.18 15.27 1.46
C GLN A 30 -11.22 15.82 2.53
N GLU A 31 -10.10 15.14 2.75
CA GLU A 31 -9.04 15.54 3.67
C GLU A 31 -8.02 16.52 3.03
N GLY A 32 -8.21 16.92 1.78
CA GLY A 32 -7.38 17.87 1.04
C GLY A 32 -6.09 17.27 0.44
N SER A 33 -5.91 15.95 0.52
CA SER A 33 -4.75 15.25 -0.02
C SER A 33 -5.05 14.67 -1.41
N ARG A 34 -4.06 14.70 -2.30
CA ARG A 34 -4.13 14.05 -3.63
C ARG A 34 -3.92 12.54 -3.59
N THR A 35 -3.55 12.01 -2.44
CA THR A 35 -3.42 10.57 -2.17
C THR A 35 -4.26 10.20 -0.96
N THR A 36 -4.76 8.97 -0.95
CA THR A 36 -5.49 8.40 0.18
C THR A 36 -4.78 7.13 0.64
N PRO A 37 -4.44 6.99 1.93
CA PRO A 37 -3.87 5.74 2.44
C PRO A 37 -4.78 4.55 2.12
N SER A 38 -4.21 3.46 1.62
CA SER A 38 -4.91 2.20 1.32
C SER A 38 -5.11 1.39 2.60
N VAL A 39 -5.77 2.03 3.57
CA VAL A 39 -5.98 1.53 4.93
C VAL A 39 -7.46 1.53 5.22
N VAL A 40 -7.97 0.41 5.72
CA VAL A 40 -9.35 0.24 6.16
C VAL A 40 -9.33 -0.17 7.62
N ALA A 41 -10.19 0.42 8.44
CA ALA A 41 -10.30 -0.02 9.82
C ALA A 41 -11.75 -0.14 10.29
N PHE A 42 -11.97 -1.05 11.22
CA PHE A 42 -13.27 -1.33 11.82
C PHE A 42 -13.26 -0.89 13.29
N THR A 43 -14.07 0.10 13.63
CA THR A 43 -14.17 0.64 14.99
C THR A 43 -14.84 -0.36 15.93
N ASP A 44 -14.77 -0.08 17.22
CA ASP A 44 -15.47 -0.82 18.28
C ASP A 44 -16.99 -0.74 18.13
N LYS A 45 -17.51 0.36 17.57
CA LYS A 45 -18.92 0.56 17.21
C LYS A 45 -19.35 -0.20 15.95
N GLY A 46 -18.43 -0.93 15.31
CA GLY A 46 -18.68 -1.65 14.06
C GLY A 46 -18.71 -0.75 12.82
N GLU A 47 -18.28 0.50 12.94
CA GLU A 47 -18.19 1.43 11.81
C GLU A 47 -16.93 1.14 11.00
N ARG A 48 -17.04 1.26 9.67
CA ARG A 48 -15.92 1.15 8.75
C ARG A 48 -15.38 2.54 8.42
N VAL A 49 -14.08 2.75 8.63
CA VAL A 49 -13.37 3.96 8.22
C VAL A 49 -12.26 3.62 7.23
N VAL A 50 -11.94 4.55 6.33
CA VAL A 50 -10.96 4.36 5.24
C VAL A 50 -10.01 5.55 5.18
N GLY A 51 -8.79 5.35 4.70
CA GLY A 51 -7.85 6.43 4.43
C GLY A 51 -7.18 6.97 5.70
N GLN A 52 -7.05 8.30 5.79
CA GLN A 52 -6.33 8.95 6.87
C GLN A 52 -6.94 8.67 8.25
N ILE A 53 -8.27 8.57 8.32
CA ILE A 53 -8.98 8.26 9.57
C ILE A 53 -8.62 6.85 10.05
N ALA A 54 -8.59 5.87 9.13
CA ALA A 54 -8.17 4.51 9.44
C ALA A 54 -6.69 4.44 9.86
N LYS A 55 -5.79 5.14 9.14
CA LYS A 55 -4.35 5.20 9.47
C LYS A 55 -4.12 5.76 10.87
N ARG A 56 -4.82 6.84 11.27
CA ARG A 56 -4.64 7.50 12.58
C ARG A 56 -4.97 6.61 13.79
N GLN A 57 -5.91 5.68 13.65
CA GLN A 57 -6.31 4.81 14.76
C GLN A 57 -5.53 3.47 14.79
N ALA A 58 -4.60 3.25 13.87
CA ALA A 58 -3.85 1.99 13.78
C ALA A 58 -3.12 1.66 15.10
N ILE A 59 -2.58 2.69 15.78
CA ILE A 59 -1.84 2.56 17.05
C ILE A 59 -2.66 1.83 18.13
N THR A 60 -3.93 2.19 18.28
CA THR A 60 -4.80 1.65 19.34
C THR A 60 -5.73 0.55 18.85
N ASN A 61 -5.79 0.30 17.55
CA ASN A 61 -6.70 -0.66 16.92
C ASN A 61 -6.02 -1.51 15.83
N SER A 62 -4.80 -2.00 16.11
CA SER A 62 -3.93 -2.61 15.10
C SER A 62 -4.45 -3.90 14.49
N GLU A 63 -5.18 -4.77 15.23
CA GLU A 63 -5.76 -5.98 14.63
C GLU A 63 -7.00 -5.74 13.77
N ASN A 64 -7.66 -4.59 13.91
CA ASN A 64 -8.84 -4.27 13.11
C ASN A 64 -8.55 -3.11 12.13
N THR A 65 -7.28 -2.81 11.91
CA THR A 65 -6.79 -1.86 10.91
C THR A 65 -5.99 -2.63 9.87
N ILE A 66 -6.58 -2.77 8.70
CA ILE A 66 -6.06 -3.54 7.57
C ILE A 66 -5.35 -2.58 6.61
N PHE A 67 -4.11 -2.89 6.30
CA PHE A 67 -3.23 -2.17 5.36
C PHE A 67 -2.41 -3.18 4.55
N SER A 68 -1.79 -2.74 3.46
CA SER A 68 -1.01 -3.61 2.56
C SER A 68 -1.79 -4.81 2.01
N ILE A 69 -3.13 -4.73 2.00
CA ILE A 69 -4.01 -5.82 1.56
C ILE A 69 -3.73 -6.26 0.12
N LYS A 70 -3.20 -5.35 -0.71
CA LYS A 70 -2.80 -5.63 -2.09
C LYS A 70 -1.79 -6.78 -2.19
N ARG A 71 -0.96 -6.99 -1.16
CA ARG A 71 -0.03 -8.13 -1.08
C ARG A 71 -0.73 -9.48 -0.91
N LEU A 72 -1.99 -9.51 -0.46
CA LEU A 72 -2.78 -10.74 -0.29
C LEU A 72 -3.76 -10.99 -1.46
N MET A 73 -3.89 -10.05 -2.39
CA MET A 73 -4.80 -10.17 -3.54
C MET A 73 -4.50 -11.44 -4.32
N GLY A 74 -5.53 -12.26 -4.57
CA GLY A 74 -5.42 -13.47 -5.41
C GLY A 74 -4.44 -14.55 -4.93
N ARG A 75 -3.95 -14.47 -3.67
CA ARG A 75 -3.01 -15.44 -3.08
C ARG A 75 -3.70 -16.53 -2.28
N LYS A 76 -3.05 -17.70 -2.20
CA LYS A 76 -3.47 -18.79 -1.32
C LYS A 76 -2.89 -18.60 0.06
N PHE A 77 -3.62 -19.04 1.08
CA PHE A 77 -3.17 -18.99 2.47
C PHE A 77 -1.82 -19.69 2.66
N THR A 78 -1.59 -20.78 1.92
CA THR A 78 -0.37 -21.58 1.97
C THR A 78 0.83 -20.98 1.23
N ASP A 79 0.67 -19.89 0.49
CA ASP A 79 1.77 -19.27 -0.27
C ASP A 79 2.88 -18.79 0.68
N SER A 80 4.14 -18.92 0.26
CA SER A 80 5.30 -18.63 1.11
C SER A 80 5.33 -17.18 1.59
N GLU A 81 4.92 -16.26 0.72
CA GLU A 81 4.73 -14.84 0.94
C GLU A 81 3.70 -14.59 2.03
N VAL A 82 2.54 -15.24 1.94
CA VAL A 82 1.47 -15.11 2.92
C VAL A 82 1.92 -15.65 4.27
N GLN A 83 2.58 -16.80 4.31
CA GLN A 83 3.13 -17.38 5.54
C GLN A 83 4.20 -16.49 6.21
N ARG A 84 4.91 -15.65 5.45
CA ARG A 84 5.77 -14.60 6.01
C ARG A 84 4.92 -13.46 6.59
N ASP A 85 3.94 -12.98 5.83
CA ASP A 85 3.06 -11.89 6.23
C ASP A 85 2.29 -12.18 7.54
N LEU A 86 1.88 -13.44 7.76
CA LEU A 86 1.26 -13.92 9.00
C LEU A 86 2.07 -13.59 10.27
N LYS A 87 3.41 -13.54 10.14
CA LYS A 87 4.32 -13.35 11.27
C LYS A 87 4.60 -11.88 11.57
N ILE A 88 4.34 -10.99 10.61
CA ILE A 88 4.74 -9.58 10.66
C ILE A 88 3.54 -8.63 10.73
N LEU A 89 2.37 -9.03 10.22
CA LEU A 89 1.19 -8.18 10.20
C LEU A 89 0.41 -8.28 11.52
N PRO A 90 -0.11 -7.15 12.05
CA PRO A 90 -0.77 -7.13 13.35
C PRO A 90 -2.21 -7.67 13.31
N TYR A 91 -2.83 -7.67 12.13
CA TYR A 91 -4.16 -8.22 11.88
C TYR A 91 -4.09 -9.70 11.51
N LYS A 92 -5.19 -10.43 11.71
CA LYS A 92 -5.23 -11.87 11.49
C LYS A 92 -5.46 -12.17 10.00
N ILE A 93 -4.54 -12.90 9.39
CA ILE A 93 -4.76 -13.57 8.12
C ILE A 93 -5.32 -14.97 8.41
N VAL A 94 -6.37 -15.36 7.70
CA VAL A 94 -7.10 -16.62 7.90
C VAL A 94 -7.27 -17.35 6.58
N GLU A 95 -7.36 -18.67 6.64
CA GLU A 95 -7.65 -19.51 5.48
C GLU A 95 -9.15 -19.58 5.24
N ASN A 96 -9.61 -19.15 4.06
CA ASN A 96 -10.99 -19.37 3.65
C ASN A 96 -11.21 -20.84 3.23
N LYS A 97 -12.47 -21.28 3.16
CA LYS A 97 -12.92 -22.61 2.71
C LYS A 97 -12.35 -23.05 1.36
N ASN A 98 -11.99 -22.11 0.49
CA ASN A 98 -11.39 -22.38 -0.83
C ASN A 98 -9.84 -22.29 -0.84
N GLY A 99 -9.22 -22.16 0.33
CA GLY A 99 -7.77 -22.02 0.54
C GLY A 99 -7.22 -20.61 0.28
N ASP A 100 -8.06 -19.62 -0.06
CA ASP A 100 -7.60 -18.25 -0.28
C ASP A 100 -7.20 -17.57 1.04
N ALA A 101 -6.21 -16.68 0.96
CA ALA A 101 -5.80 -15.84 2.08
C ALA A 101 -6.84 -14.73 2.31
N TRP A 102 -7.56 -14.81 3.43
CA TRP A 102 -8.52 -13.79 3.87
C TRP A 102 -8.00 -13.08 5.12
N VAL A 103 -8.65 -11.99 5.51
CA VAL A 103 -8.33 -11.28 6.75
C VAL A 103 -9.53 -11.29 7.69
N ARG A 104 -9.27 -11.32 9.00
CA ARG A 104 -10.31 -11.18 10.03
C ARG A 104 -10.16 -9.84 10.73
N ALA A 105 -11.24 -9.07 10.75
CA ALA A 105 -11.37 -7.86 11.54
C ALA A 105 -12.65 -7.95 12.37
N ARG A 106 -12.52 -7.75 13.68
CA ARG A 106 -13.56 -8.05 14.68
C ARG A 106 -13.99 -9.52 14.51
N ASP A 107 -15.30 -9.75 14.46
CA ASP A 107 -15.89 -11.09 14.33
C ASP A 107 -16.22 -11.46 12.88
N LYS A 108 -15.68 -10.72 11.90
CA LYS A 108 -15.95 -10.94 10.47
C LYS A 108 -14.68 -11.20 9.68
N GLU A 109 -14.80 -12.09 8.73
CA GLU A 109 -13.77 -12.37 7.74
C GLU A 109 -14.10 -11.62 6.45
N TYR A 110 -13.06 -11.09 5.81
CA TYR A 110 -13.15 -10.33 4.57
C TYR A 110 -12.14 -10.87 3.59
N SER A 111 -12.56 -11.00 2.35
CA SER A 111 -11.66 -11.25 1.24
C SER A 111 -10.80 -10.00 0.94
N PRO A 112 -9.59 -10.16 0.38
CA PRO A 112 -8.79 -9.03 -0.08
C PRO A 112 -9.56 -8.12 -1.07
N PRO A 113 -10.35 -8.64 -2.04
CA PRO A 113 -11.22 -7.81 -2.88
C PRO A 113 -12.22 -6.95 -2.12
N GLU A 114 -12.84 -7.46 -1.04
CA GLU A 114 -13.79 -6.66 -0.23
C GLU A 114 -13.10 -5.50 0.47
N ILE A 115 -11.94 -5.72 1.07
CA ILE A 115 -11.16 -4.64 1.71
C ILE A 115 -10.71 -3.61 0.67
N SER A 116 -10.18 -4.05 -0.47
CA SER A 116 -9.81 -3.15 -1.57
C SER A 116 -11.02 -2.41 -2.14
N ALA A 117 -12.19 -3.03 -2.19
CA ALA A 117 -13.42 -2.38 -2.62
C ALA A 117 -13.80 -1.19 -1.74
N PHE A 118 -13.53 -1.25 -0.43
CA PHE A 118 -13.77 -0.10 0.46
C PHE A 118 -12.84 1.08 0.16
N VAL A 119 -11.60 0.83 -0.27
CA VAL A 119 -10.69 1.87 -0.76
C VAL A 119 -11.20 2.44 -2.08
N LEU A 120 -11.61 1.57 -3.02
CA LEU A 120 -12.18 1.99 -4.30
C LEU A 120 -13.49 2.78 -4.15
N GLN A 121 -14.33 2.45 -3.16
CA GLN A 121 -15.52 3.22 -2.80
C GLN A 121 -15.15 4.64 -2.38
N LYS A 122 -14.13 4.83 -1.52
CA LYS A 122 -13.65 6.17 -1.14
C LYS A 122 -13.10 6.95 -2.34
N MET A 123 -12.46 6.27 -3.31
CA MET A 123 -11.95 6.91 -4.54
C MET A 123 -13.10 7.36 -5.44
N LYS A 124 -14.11 6.50 -5.60
CA LYS A 124 -15.36 6.83 -6.29
C LYS A 124 -16.07 8.02 -5.63
N GLU A 125 -16.29 7.98 -4.32
CA GLU A 125 -16.93 9.06 -3.55
C GLU A 125 -16.18 10.39 -3.71
N THR A 126 -14.84 10.34 -3.75
CA THR A 126 -13.98 11.50 -3.98
C THR A 126 -14.22 12.11 -5.36
N ALA A 127 -14.29 11.28 -6.40
CA ALA A 127 -14.59 11.73 -7.75
C ALA A 127 -16.03 12.25 -7.89
N GLU A 128 -17.02 11.56 -7.30
CA GLU A 128 -18.43 11.99 -7.29
C GLU A 128 -18.61 13.34 -6.60
N ALA A 129 -17.93 13.56 -5.47
CA ALA A 129 -17.97 14.83 -4.76
C ALA A 129 -17.36 15.99 -5.57
N TYR A 130 -16.30 15.73 -6.33
CA TYR A 130 -15.67 16.71 -7.21
C TYR A 130 -16.54 17.02 -8.45
N LEU A 131 -17.14 15.98 -9.05
CA LEU A 131 -17.90 16.11 -10.29
C LEU A 131 -19.34 16.57 -10.08
N GLY A 132 -19.93 16.35 -8.90
CA GLY A 132 -21.34 16.63 -8.62
C GLY A 132 -22.31 15.65 -9.29
N GLU A 133 -21.82 14.52 -9.80
CA GLU A 133 -22.62 13.46 -10.44
C GLU A 133 -22.13 12.07 -10.05
N LYS A 134 -22.94 11.04 -10.32
CA LYS A 134 -22.58 9.64 -10.03
C LYS A 134 -21.52 9.12 -10.99
N VAL A 135 -20.59 8.34 -10.46
CA VAL A 135 -19.54 7.66 -11.23
C VAL A 135 -19.83 6.16 -11.26
N THR A 136 -19.93 5.60 -12.46
CA THR A 136 -20.19 4.17 -12.67
C THR A 136 -19.02 3.41 -13.24
N ASP A 137 -18.12 4.08 -13.94
CA ASP A 137 -17.10 3.45 -14.77
C ASP A 137 -15.69 3.81 -14.31
N ALA A 138 -14.80 2.81 -14.28
CA ALA A 138 -13.41 3.02 -13.89
C ALA A 138 -12.41 2.21 -14.72
N VAL A 139 -11.21 2.79 -14.86
CA VAL A 139 -9.97 2.09 -15.19
C VAL A 139 -9.19 1.93 -13.88
N ILE A 140 -8.77 0.71 -13.56
CA ILE A 140 -8.06 0.41 -12.30
C ILE A 140 -6.67 -0.14 -12.61
N THR A 141 -5.64 0.35 -11.92
CA THR A 141 -4.26 -0.10 -12.08
C THR A 141 -4.01 -1.45 -11.39
N VAL A 142 -3.05 -2.21 -11.92
CA VAL A 142 -2.41 -3.36 -11.27
C VAL A 142 -0.92 -3.40 -11.61
N PRO A 143 -0.08 -4.04 -10.77
CA PRO A 143 1.31 -4.30 -11.12
C PRO A 143 1.41 -5.07 -12.45
N ALA A 144 2.43 -4.78 -13.24
CA ALA A 144 2.61 -5.45 -14.53
C ALA A 144 2.79 -6.96 -14.35
N TYR A 145 3.49 -7.36 -13.29
CA TYR A 145 3.77 -8.75 -12.97
C TYR A 145 2.64 -9.48 -12.22
N PHE A 146 1.46 -8.86 -12.05
CA PHE A 146 0.28 -9.57 -11.51
C PHE A 146 -0.17 -10.71 -12.42
N ASN A 147 -0.40 -11.87 -11.82
CA ASN A 147 -0.95 -13.05 -12.48
C ASN A 147 -2.48 -12.95 -12.69
N ASP A 148 -3.08 -13.98 -13.31
CA ASP A 148 -4.51 -13.99 -13.63
C ASP A 148 -5.41 -13.92 -12.40
N SER A 149 -5.08 -14.64 -11.30
CA SER A 149 -5.90 -14.63 -10.09
C SER A 149 -5.88 -13.26 -9.42
N GLN A 150 -4.71 -12.60 -9.38
CA GLN A 150 -4.53 -11.26 -8.85
C GLN A 150 -5.30 -10.21 -9.67
N ARG A 151 -5.20 -10.26 -11.00
CA ARG A 151 -5.94 -9.36 -11.91
C ARG A 151 -7.45 -9.53 -11.75
N GLN A 152 -7.91 -10.78 -11.67
CA GLN A 152 -9.34 -11.07 -11.49
C GLN A 152 -9.83 -10.58 -10.12
N ALA A 153 -9.07 -10.80 -9.05
CA ALA A 153 -9.37 -10.30 -7.72
C ALA A 153 -9.50 -8.76 -7.68
N THR A 154 -8.61 -8.02 -8.36
CA THR A 154 -8.70 -6.55 -8.46
C THR A 154 -9.94 -6.12 -9.23
N LYS A 155 -10.27 -6.81 -10.32
CA LYS A 155 -11.50 -6.54 -11.09
C LYS A 155 -12.75 -6.78 -10.24
N ASP A 156 -12.74 -7.82 -9.40
CA ASP A 156 -13.83 -8.11 -8.47
C ASP A 156 -13.94 -7.06 -7.36
N ALA A 157 -12.83 -6.53 -6.85
CA ALA A 157 -12.84 -5.40 -5.94
C ALA A 157 -13.57 -4.19 -6.55
N GLY A 158 -13.31 -3.87 -7.83
CA GLY A 158 -14.02 -2.82 -8.56
C GLY A 158 -15.52 -3.07 -8.66
N ARG A 159 -15.92 -4.31 -8.97
CA ARG A 159 -17.35 -4.69 -9.03
C ARG A 159 -18.03 -4.55 -7.67
N ILE A 160 -17.40 -5.02 -6.59
CA ILE A 160 -17.90 -4.91 -5.21
C ILE A 160 -18.02 -3.43 -4.80
N ALA A 161 -17.12 -2.58 -5.29
CA ALA A 161 -17.18 -1.13 -5.08
C ALA A 161 -18.30 -0.43 -5.86
N GLY A 162 -19.06 -1.16 -6.70
CA GLY A 162 -20.09 -0.59 -7.57
C GLY A 162 -19.51 0.19 -8.75
N LEU A 163 -18.34 -0.25 -9.25
CA LEU A 163 -17.71 0.25 -10.47
C LEU A 163 -17.76 -0.81 -11.56
N ASN A 164 -18.16 -0.41 -12.76
CA ASN A 164 -17.91 -1.15 -13.98
C ASN A 164 -16.45 -0.94 -14.39
N VAL A 165 -15.65 -2.00 -14.23
CA VAL A 165 -14.22 -1.97 -14.55
C VAL A 165 -14.02 -2.13 -16.06
N ILE A 166 -13.94 -1.00 -16.76
CA ILE A 166 -13.78 -0.94 -18.23
C ILE A 166 -12.43 -1.55 -18.63
N ARG A 167 -11.39 -1.30 -17.85
CA ARG A 167 -10.05 -1.78 -18.12
C ARG A 167 -9.28 -1.99 -16.81
N ILE A 168 -8.53 -3.09 -16.76
CA ILE A 168 -7.39 -3.24 -15.87
C ILE A 168 -6.16 -2.82 -16.68
N ILE A 169 -5.40 -1.85 -16.19
CA ILE A 169 -4.19 -1.36 -16.84
C ILE A 169 -2.97 -1.66 -15.97
N ASN A 170 -1.84 -1.97 -16.59
CA ASN A 170 -0.59 -2.16 -15.88
C ASN A 170 -0.05 -0.81 -15.40
N GLU A 171 0.42 -0.73 -14.17
CA GLU A 171 1.03 0.46 -13.54
C GLU A 171 2.11 1.12 -14.41
N PRO A 172 3.16 0.40 -14.88
CA PRO A 172 4.19 1.03 -15.71
C PRO A 172 3.66 1.47 -17.08
N THR A 173 2.61 0.82 -17.61
CA THR A 173 1.94 1.28 -18.83
C THR A 173 1.17 2.58 -18.57
N ALA A 174 0.44 2.69 -17.46
CA ALA A 174 -0.24 3.92 -17.07
C ALA A 174 0.75 5.08 -16.85
N ALA A 175 1.88 4.81 -16.20
CA ALA A 175 2.96 5.78 -16.04
C ALA A 175 3.55 6.23 -17.38
N SER A 176 3.75 5.30 -18.33
CA SER A 176 4.24 5.64 -19.67
C SER A 176 3.26 6.51 -20.47
N LEU A 177 1.94 6.27 -20.31
CA LEU A 177 0.90 7.10 -20.93
C LEU A 177 0.94 8.53 -20.35
N ALA A 178 1.10 8.65 -19.03
CA ALA A 178 1.24 9.96 -18.38
C ALA A 178 2.50 10.71 -18.82
N TYR A 179 3.64 10.00 -18.95
CA TYR A 179 4.89 10.58 -19.45
C TYR A 179 4.82 10.99 -20.93
N GLY A 180 4.22 10.13 -21.77
CA GLY A 180 4.21 10.29 -23.22
C GLY A 180 3.12 11.20 -23.78
N LEU A 181 2.15 11.64 -22.97
CA LEU A 181 0.98 12.41 -23.44
C LEU A 181 1.37 13.68 -24.23
N GLU A 182 2.45 14.37 -23.82
CA GLU A 182 2.94 15.58 -24.47
C GLU A 182 4.15 15.34 -25.40
N LYS A 183 4.68 14.11 -25.43
CA LYS A 183 5.90 13.77 -26.16
C LYS A 183 5.56 13.35 -27.60
N LYS A 184 6.27 13.93 -28.56
CA LYS A 184 6.10 13.66 -30.00
C LYS A 184 7.28 12.93 -30.64
N LYS A 185 8.20 12.40 -29.82
CA LYS A 185 9.41 11.75 -30.30
C LYS A 185 9.30 10.25 -30.08
N ASP A 186 9.83 9.50 -31.03
CA ASP A 186 10.02 8.07 -30.85
C ASP A 186 11.13 7.84 -29.82
N GLU A 187 10.81 7.15 -28.74
CA GLU A 187 11.75 6.88 -27.66
C GLU A 187 11.53 5.52 -27.03
N LYS A 188 12.63 4.94 -26.56
CA LYS A 188 12.62 3.71 -25.76
C LYS A 188 12.88 4.08 -24.31
N ILE A 189 11.95 3.74 -23.43
CA ILE A 189 12.02 4.06 -22.00
C ILE A 189 12.07 2.80 -21.16
N ALA A 190 12.65 2.93 -19.97
CA ALA A 190 12.52 1.97 -18.88
C ALA A 190 11.70 2.61 -17.77
N VAL A 191 10.59 1.98 -17.41
CA VAL A 191 9.79 2.38 -16.23
C VAL A 191 10.16 1.45 -15.09
N PHE A 192 10.89 1.99 -14.11
CA PHE A 192 11.23 1.34 -12.85
C PHE A 192 10.25 1.82 -11.78
N ASP A 193 9.35 0.94 -11.35
CA ASP A 193 8.30 1.25 -10.38
C ASP A 193 8.52 0.42 -9.11
N LEU A 194 8.98 1.06 -8.04
CA LEU A 194 9.18 0.45 -6.73
C LEU A 194 8.23 1.10 -5.72
N GLY A 195 7.07 0.46 -5.54
CA GLY A 195 6.01 0.94 -4.67
C GLY A 195 6.14 0.44 -3.24
N GLY A 196 5.01 0.50 -2.51
CA GLY A 196 4.93 0.05 -1.12
C GLY A 196 5.03 -1.47 -0.92
N GLY A 197 4.71 -2.29 -1.93
CA GLY A 197 4.82 -3.74 -1.80
C GLY A 197 5.00 -4.51 -3.10
N THR A 198 5.16 -3.81 -4.22
CA THR A 198 5.44 -4.39 -5.53
C THR A 198 6.54 -3.62 -6.22
N PHE A 199 7.32 -4.36 -7.01
CA PHE A 199 8.35 -3.86 -7.89
C PHE A 199 8.05 -4.31 -9.33
N ASP A 200 8.05 -3.39 -10.27
CA ASP A 200 7.97 -3.67 -11.70
C ASP A 200 9.08 -2.93 -12.47
N ILE A 201 9.60 -3.59 -13.51
CA ILE A 201 10.46 -2.98 -14.52
C ILE A 201 9.88 -3.32 -15.90
N SER A 202 9.58 -2.29 -16.68
CA SER A 202 9.07 -2.47 -18.05
C SER A 202 9.88 -1.66 -19.05
N ILE A 203 10.22 -2.27 -20.18
CA ILE A 203 10.84 -1.59 -21.31
C ILE A 203 9.75 -1.32 -22.33
N LEU A 204 9.55 -0.05 -22.66
CA LEU A 204 8.52 0.39 -23.59
C LEU A 204 9.12 1.16 -24.75
N GLU A 205 8.49 1.04 -25.92
CA GLU A 205 8.73 1.88 -27.08
C GLU A 205 7.51 2.78 -27.29
N LEU A 206 7.75 4.08 -27.34
CA LEU A 206 6.76 5.11 -27.55
C LEU A 206 7.03 5.69 -28.93
N GLY A 207 6.01 5.78 -29.79
CA GLY A 207 6.16 6.39 -31.10
C GLY A 207 4.83 6.48 -31.84
N GLU A 208 4.62 7.57 -32.59
CA GLU A 208 3.40 7.82 -33.40
C GLU A 208 2.05 7.60 -32.66
N GLY A 209 2.01 7.85 -31.35
CA GLY A 209 0.82 7.62 -30.50
C GLY A 209 0.59 6.15 -30.11
N VAL A 210 1.53 5.26 -30.45
CA VAL A 210 1.56 3.86 -30.06
C VAL A 210 2.47 3.68 -28.84
N PHE A 211 2.01 2.88 -27.89
CA PHE A 211 2.74 2.48 -26.70
C PHE A 211 2.87 0.97 -26.71
N GLU A 212 4.08 0.45 -26.92
CA GLU A 212 4.34 -0.98 -26.98
C GLU A 212 5.24 -1.43 -25.84
N VAL A 213 4.75 -2.37 -25.03
CA VAL A 213 5.55 -3.04 -24.00
C VAL A 213 6.41 -4.10 -24.67
N LYS A 214 7.74 -3.91 -24.67
CA LYS A 214 8.69 -4.86 -25.26
C LYS A 214 9.05 -5.99 -24.31
N SER A 215 9.17 -5.67 -23.02
CA SER A 215 9.40 -6.65 -21.98
C SER A 215 8.97 -6.10 -20.62
N THR A 216 8.64 -7.00 -19.71
CA THR A 216 8.28 -6.68 -18.34
C THR A 216 8.81 -7.76 -17.39
N ASN A 217 9.24 -7.36 -16.21
CA ASN A 217 9.65 -8.23 -15.12
C ASN A 217 9.35 -7.52 -13.79
N GLY A 218 9.47 -8.22 -12.67
CA GLY A 218 9.17 -7.62 -11.38
C GLY A 218 9.10 -8.63 -10.25
N ASN A 219 8.71 -8.13 -9.08
CA ASN A 219 8.42 -8.93 -7.90
C ASN A 219 7.18 -8.36 -7.19
N THR A 220 6.10 -9.15 -7.16
CA THR A 220 4.81 -8.75 -6.59
C THR A 220 4.76 -8.79 -5.06
N HIS A 221 5.91 -9.04 -4.41
CA HIS A 221 6.04 -9.08 -2.96
C HIS A 221 7.35 -8.42 -2.48
N LEU A 222 7.80 -7.39 -3.19
CA LEU A 222 8.96 -6.55 -2.86
C LEU A 222 8.57 -5.08 -2.93
N GLY A 223 8.77 -4.31 -1.86
CA GLY A 223 8.56 -2.88 -1.87
C GLY A 223 8.85 -2.21 -0.52
N GLY A 224 8.36 -0.99 -0.35
CA GLY A 224 8.59 -0.16 0.84
C GLY A 224 8.29 -0.83 2.19
N ASP A 225 7.31 -1.74 2.24
CA ASP A 225 6.99 -2.55 3.43
C ASP A 225 8.16 -3.44 3.87
N ASP A 226 8.92 -3.98 2.91
CA ASP A 226 10.08 -4.84 3.20
C ASP A 226 11.26 -4.01 3.70
N PHE A 227 11.44 -2.79 3.18
CA PHE A 227 12.42 -1.82 3.70
C PHE A 227 12.07 -1.43 5.13
N ASP A 228 10.80 -1.15 5.41
CA ASP A 228 10.32 -0.84 6.76
C ASP A 228 10.58 -2.00 7.71
N GLN A 229 10.34 -3.23 7.27
CA GLN A 229 10.60 -4.44 8.06
C GLN A 229 12.08 -4.57 8.45
N ARG A 230 13.02 -4.25 7.56
CA ARG A 230 14.47 -4.24 7.91
C ARG A 230 14.81 -3.24 9.01
N VAL A 231 14.19 -2.06 8.97
CA VAL A 231 14.39 -1.02 9.98
C VAL A 231 13.75 -1.45 11.31
N ILE A 232 12.54 -2.02 11.27
CA ILE A 232 11.82 -2.54 12.44
C ILE A 232 12.64 -3.62 13.15
N ASP A 233 13.14 -4.59 12.40
CA ASP A 233 13.93 -5.69 12.97
C ASP A 233 15.22 -5.17 13.60
N TYR A 234 15.92 -4.25 12.93
CA TYR A 234 17.10 -3.59 13.50
C TYR A 234 16.77 -2.85 14.81
N LEU A 235 15.72 -2.04 14.84
CA LEU A 235 15.31 -1.30 16.03
C LEU A 235 14.93 -2.24 17.19
N ALA A 236 14.16 -3.28 16.90
CA ALA A 236 13.71 -4.25 17.89
C ALA A 236 14.89 -5.06 18.46
N ASP A 237 15.84 -5.45 17.61
CA ASP A 237 17.02 -6.19 18.04
C ASP A 237 17.98 -5.35 18.87
N GLU A 238 18.22 -4.07 18.50
CA GLU A 238 19.03 -3.16 19.32
C GLU A 238 18.35 -2.86 20.67
N PHE A 239 17.05 -2.61 20.67
CA PHE A 239 16.30 -2.41 21.92
C PHE A 239 16.33 -3.66 22.80
N ARG A 240 16.24 -4.86 22.22
CA ARG A 240 16.36 -6.12 22.96
C ARG A 240 17.75 -6.32 23.55
N LYS A 241 18.81 -5.93 22.83
CA LYS A 241 20.18 -5.99 23.36
C LYS A 241 20.38 -5.04 24.54
N ASP A 242 19.82 -3.85 24.48
CA ASP A 242 19.97 -2.81 25.50
C ASP A 242 19.06 -3.03 26.72
N GLN A 243 17.78 -3.36 26.49
CA GLN A 243 16.74 -3.43 27.53
C GLN A 243 16.27 -4.85 27.86
N GLY A 244 16.70 -5.87 27.12
CA GLY A 244 16.28 -7.27 27.33
C GLY A 244 14.84 -7.59 26.90
N ILE A 245 14.14 -6.64 26.29
CA ILE A 245 12.71 -6.75 25.92
C ILE A 245 12.57 -6.79 24.40
N ASP A 246 11.75 -7.72 23.89
CA ASP A 246 11.44 -7.82 22.46
C ASP A 246 10.14 -7.07 22.14
N LEU A 247 10.26 -5.86 21.57
CA LEU A 247 9.11 -5.01 21.24
C LEU A 247 8.16 -5.64 20.22
N ARG A 248 8.60 -6.63 19.45
CA ARG A 248 7.74 -7.35 18.48
C ARG A 248 6.63 -8.16 19.17
N LYS A 249 6.78 -8.46 20.46
CA LYS A 249 5.78 -9.20 21.25
C LYS A 249 4.71 -8.30 21.84
N ASP A 250 4.95 -6.99 21.89
CA ASP A 250 3.97 -6.00 22.34
C ASP A 250 3.36 -5.32 21.11
N ARG A 251 2.04 -5.48 20.96
CA ARG A 251 1.32 -5.06 19.76
C ARG A 251 1.26 -3.54 19.60
N MET A 252 1.13 -2.83 20.72
CA MET A 252 1.11 -1.37 20.70
C MET A 252 2.52 -0.84 20.43
N ALA A 253 3.53 -1.45 21.05
CA ALA A 253 4.93 -1.10 20.79
C ALA A 253 5.31 -1.35 19.32
N LEU A 254 4.97 -2.53 18.78
CA LEU A 254 5.26 -2.89 17.40
C LEU A 254 4.59 -1.93 16.40
N GLN A 255 3.35 -1.53 16.64
CA GLN A 255 2.67 -0.57 15.76
C GLN A 255 3.35 0.80 15.79
N ARG A 256 3.75 1.28 16.97
CA ARG A 256 4.52 2.53 17.09
C ARG A 256 5.90 2.43 16.43
N LEU A 257 6.52 1.24 16.52
CA LEU A 257 7.81 0.96 15.89
C LEU A 257 7.70 0.99 14.36
N LYS A 258 6.62 0.44 13.79
CA LYS A 258 6.31 0.49 12.35
C LYS A 258 6.21 1.93 11.84
N GLU A 259 5.42 2.75 12.49
CA GLU A 259 5.25 4.16 12.10
C GLU A 259 6.56 4.95 12.21
N ALA A 260 7.34 4.71 13.26
CA ALA A 260 8.62 5.35 13.44
C ALA A 260 9.66 4.89 12.40
N ALA A 261 9.65 3.60 12.04
CA ALA A 261 10.52 3.05 11.01
C ALA A 261 10.20 3.61 9.61
N GLU A 262 8.91 3.63 9.22
CA GLU A 262 8.47 4.23 7.94
C GLU A 262 8.90 5.69 7.86
N LYS A 263 8.65 6.46 8.94
CA LYS A 263 9.04 7.86 9.03
C LYS A 263 10.55 8.04 8.91
N ALA A 264 11.34 7.27 9.65
CA ALA A 264 12.79 7.36 9.62
C ALA A 264 13.37 7.01 8.23
N LYS A 265 12.84 5.97 7.57
CA LYS A 265 13.20 5.60 6.20
C LYS A 265 13.00 6.78 5.24
N ILE A 266 11.83 7.44 5.31
CA ILE A 266 11.47 8.56 4.45
C ILE A 266 12.35 9.79 4.74
N GLU A 267 12.60 10.11 6.01
CA GLU A 267 13.48 11.23 6.38
C GLU A 267 14.90 11.04 5.85
N LEU A 268 15.44 9.81 5.92
CA LEU A 268 16.77 9.47 5.43
C LEU A 268 16.92 9.55 3.90
N SER A 269 15.82 9.63 3.14
CA SER A 269 15.90 9.95 1.70
C SER A 269 16.48 11.34 1.44
N ASN A 270 16.34 12.27 2.40
CA ASN A 270 16.83 13.65 2.28
C ASN A 270 17.87 14.01 3.35
N MET A 271 17.96 13.25 4.43
CA MET A 271 18.88 13.47 5.55
C MET A 271 19.96 12.38 5.64
N MET A 272 21.09 12.70 6.25
CA MET A 272 22.16 11.71 6.50
C MET A 272 21.93 10.90 7.78
N GLU A 273 21.15 11.43 8.70
CA GLU A 273 20.76 10.78 9.97
C GLU A 273 19.38 11.27 10.42
N THR A 274 18.70 10.48 11.23
CA THR A 274 17.45 10.82 11.92
C THR A 274 17.42 10.20 13.31
N ASP A 275 16.73 10.87 14.24
CA ASP A 275 16.52 10.40 15.61
C ASP A 275 15.15 9.75 15.75
N ILE A 276 15.15 8.49 16.19
CA ILE A 276 13.96 7.71 16.50
C ILE A 276 13.73 7.75 18.01
N ASN A 277 12.69 8.47 18.41
CA ASN A 277 12.32 8.65 19.82
C ASN A 277 10.88 8.16 20.06
N LEU A 278 10.76 7.05 20.79
CA LEU A 278 9.50 6.48 21.25
C LEU A 278 9.48 6.49 22.79
N PRO A 279 8.93 7.54 23.41
CA PRO A 279 8.80 7.58 24.85
C PRO A 279 7.72 6.61 25.32
N PHE A 280 7.91 5.98 26.48
CA PHE A 280 6.95 5.01 27.05
C PHE A 280 6.58 3.93 26.03
N VAL A 281 7.58 3.38 25.33
CA VAL A 281 7.36 2.39 24.27
C VAL A 281 6.85 1.07 24.84
N THR A 282 7.30 0.72 26.05
CA THR A 282 6.85 -0.44 26.84
C THR A 282 7.19 -0.21 28.32
N ALA A 283 6.94 -1.19 29.19
CA ALA A 283 7.31 -1.14 30.61
C ALA A 283 7.74 -2.53 31.12
N ASP A 284 8.58 -2.54 32.16
CA ASP A 284 8.93 -3.74 32.92
C ASP A 284 8.81 -3.50 34.44
N ALA A 285 9.30 -4.44 35.25
CA ALA A 285 9.28 -4.32 36.71
C ALA A 285 10.08 -3.11 37.26
N SER A 286 11.03 -2.56 36.48
CA SER A 286 11.79 -1.36 36.83
C SER A 286 11.11 -0.05 36.43
N GLY A 287 10.03 -0.13 35.65
CA GLY A 287 9.22 1.01 35.23
C GLY A 287 9.12 1.18 33.71
N PRO A 288 8.71 2.36 33.23
CA PRO A 288 8.56 2.63 31.81
C PRO A 288 9.89 2.64 31.07
N LYS A 289 9.88 2.19 29.81
CA LYS A 289 11.03 2.16 28.91
C LYS A 289 10.81 3.07 27.71
N HIS A 290 11.90 3.60 27.17
CA HIS A 290 11.93 4.52 26.05
C HIS A 290 12.90 3.98 25.00
N LEU A 291 12.54 4.08 23.72
CA LEU A 291 13.48 3.82 22.63
C LEU A 291 13.99 5.18 22.14
N ASN A 292 15.29 5.42 22.29
CA ASN A 292 15.99 6.59 21.77
C ASN A 292 17.18 6.09 20.95
N MET A 293 17.09 6.18 19.63
CA MET A 293 18.13 5.65 18.75
C MET A 293 18.32 6.55 17.55
N LYS A 294 19.58 6.80 17.19
CA LYS A 294 19.95 7.46 15.95
C LYS A 294 20.12 6.44 14.83
N LEU A 295 19.49 6.69 13.67
CA LEU A 295 19.65 5.88 12.46
C LEU A 295 20.33 6.74 11.39
N THR A 296 21.40 6.23 10.79
CA THR A 296 22.10 6.90 9.68
C THR A 296 21.67 6.35 8.33
N ARG A 297 21.78 7.14 7.27
CA ARG A 297 21.52 6.71 5.89
C ARG A 297 22.39 5.51 5.51
N ALA A 298 23.69 5.55 5.84
CA ALA A 298 24.61 4.44 5.58
C ALA A 298 24.18 3.13 6.28
N LYS A 299 23.59 3.23 7.47
CA LYS A 299 23.03 2.07 8.17
C LYS A 299 21.77 1.56 7.46
N LEU A 300 20.86 2.45 7.05
CA LEU A 300 19.68 2.08 6.26
C LEU A 300 20.09 1.38 4.97
N GLU A 301 20.99 1.97 4.17
CA GLU A 301 21.52 1.40 2.94
C GLU A 301 22.05 -0.02 3.16
N LYS A 302 22.87 -0.23 4.20
CA LYS A 302 23.38 -1.56 4.55
C LYS A 302 22.28 -2.56 4.95
N LEU A 303 21.23 -2.12 5.62
CA LEU A 303 20.12 -3.00 6.04
C LEU A 303 19.26 -3.48 4.87
N THR A 304 19.23 -2.69 3.79
CA THR A 304 18.34 -2.90 2.64
C THR A 304 19.08 -3.16 1.32
N GLU A 305 20.41 -3.27 1.33
CA GLU A 305 21.24 -3.41 0.11
C GLU A 305 20.85 -4.63 -0.76
N GLU A 306 20.36 -5.70 -0.13
CA GLU A 306 19.95 -6.92 -0.83
C GLU A 306 18.51 -6.91 -1.38
N LEU A 307 17.73 -5.87 -1.06
CA LEU A 307 16.35 -5.68 -1.55
C LEU A 307 16.36 -5.01 -2.92
#